data_AF-A0A2N1U270-F1
#
_entry.id   AF-A0A2N1U270-F1
#
_cell.length_a   1.000
_cell.length_b   1.000
_cell.length_c   1.000
_cell.angle_alpha   90.00
_cell.angle_beta   90.00
_cell.angle_gamma   90.00
#
_symmetry.space_group_name_H-M   'P 1'
#
loop_
_entity.id
_entity.type
_entity.pdbx_description
1 polymer ?
#
loop_
_entity_poly.entity_id
_entity_poly.type
_entity_poly.pdbx_seq_one_letter_code
_entity_poly.pdbx_strand_id
1 'polypeptide(L)'
;MASLMFIKRSFRNRLLLAFLSLFVIVQVSSFLIIDRVITRAARERATDDLRNAAIILKQFLLERSDLLIQGASLFSRDYAFQQTYFADDRETIRSALLSLQQRIHADFILLLADEDDWPVRVQTPRGEDEGKPFKHPELLEESIEAGEPGSWVISRDQGLVRMVAVPLLAPEPVAWLCVGFKMDEKLVKSLERFVGFGVSLVKEVDGQLLVVTSSLGPDARNTVEIALASRSSDQKDFQVVMNDELHSLHLRDDSSLLLHASLERALQPLRQLQRVFALLAFLALLVVFLLGKTVAKTVTQPVERLVQGVRRVTAGDLTAEVAVERDDEIGMLANSFNVMARGLEEKEKVRSLLGKVVSNQIAEELLRGKTVQLGGEIRTVTVLFTDLRSFTTTCEKMQPEEVLHFLNRYLDCMAKVVEKHGGVIDKFIGDAIMAIFGAPVSLPDHARRAVECGREMHSELKLLNEKLRQEGRPEIAMGVGIHTGEVVAGNMGAENRLNYTVIGDTVNVAARLESETKSVGRSPLFSQATLEAACLNTDEVALIGPLHVKGREQPILVSTLKE
;
A
#
# COMPACT_ATOMS: atom_id res chain seq x y z
N MET A 1 17.56 -8.78 2.86
CA MET A 1 17.07 -8.19 1.59
C MET A 1 16.12 -9.09 0.79
N ALA A 2 16.19 -10.43 0.86
CA ALA A 2 15.30 -11.33 0.09
C ALA A 2 13.80 -11.24 0.49
N SER A 3 13.47 -10.97 1.76
CA SER A 3 12.08 -10.85 2.24
C SER A 3 11.35 -9.61 1.71
N LEU A 4 12.06 -8.52 1.36
CA LEU A 4 11.44 -7.33 0.76
C LEU A 4 11.10 -7.51 -0.72
N MET A 5 11.69 -8.50 -1.40
CA MET A 5 11.48 -8.71 -2.84
C MET A 5 10.18 -9.47 -3.14
N PHE A 6 9.72 -10.33 -2.22
CA PHE A 6 8.44 -11.05 -2.36
C PHE A 6 7.21 -10.16 -2.11
N ILE A 7 7.35 -9.13 -1.27
CA ILE A 7 6.26 -8.20 -0.95
C ILE A 7 5.85 -7.37 -2.19
N LYS A 8 6.75 -7.24 -3.18
CA LYS A 8 6.51 -6.48 -4.42
C LYS A 8 5.63 -7.17 -5.48
N ARG A 9 5.12 -8.40 -5.32
CA ARG A 9 4.42 -9.10 -6.42
C ARG A 9 2.88 -8.98 -6.46
N SER A 10 2.18 -8.93 -5.32
CA SER A 10 0.72 -8.73 -5.34
C SER A 10 0.39 -7.23 -5.34
N PHE A 11 -0.50 -6.82 -6.25
CA PHE A 11 -1.04 -5.46 -6.33
C PHE A 11 -1.57 -4.98 -4.97
N ARG A 12 -2.20 -5.89 -4.20
CA ARG A 12 -2.61 -5.69 -2.81
C ARG A 12 -1.51 -5.12 -1.93
N ASN A 13 -0.36 -5.79 -1.91
CA ASN A 13 0.74 -5.43 -1.02
C ASN A 13 1.37 -4.11 -1.44
N ARG A 14 1.42 -3.80 -2.75
CA ARG A 14 1.89 -2.50 -3.24
C ARG A 14 0.95 -1.38 -2.82
N LEU A 15 -0.36 -1.56 -2.97
CA LEU A 15 -1.36 -0.58 -2.58
C LEU A 15 -1.30 -0.32 -1.07
N LEU A 16 -1.28 -1.37 -0.25
CA LEU A 16 -1.15 -1.26 1.21
C LEU A 16 0.13 -0.56 1.63
N LEU A 17 1.28 -0.94 1.06
CA LEU A 17 2.55 -0.29 1.36
C LEU A 17 2.54 1.17 0.93
N ALA A 18 1.97 1.51 -0.22
CA ALA A 18 1.88 2.88 -0.69
C ALA A 18 1.06 3.75 0.28
N PHE A 19 -0.16 3.31 0.64
CA PHE A 19 -0.99 4.04 1.60
C PHE A 19 -0.36 4.11 2.99
N LEU A 20 0.19 3.00 3.50
CA LEU A 20 0.82 2.99 4.82
C LEU A 20 2.06 3.89 4.86
N SER A 21 2.89 3.86 3.82
CA SER A 21 4.08 4.72 3.72
C SER A 21 3.71 6.19 3.65
N LEU A 22 2.74 6.56 2.81
CA LEU A 22 2.23 7.93 2.71
C LEU A 22 1.67 8.39 4.05
N PHE A 23 0.89 7.54 4.72
CA PHE A 23 0.29 7.86 6.01
C PHE A 23 1.34 8.04 7.10
N VAL A 24 2.35 7.16 7.17
CA VAL A 24 3.47 7.28 8.11
C VAL A 24 4.25 8.57 7.86
N ILE A 25 4.52 8.93 6.60
CA ILE A 25 5.18 10.19 6.25
C ILE A 25 4.37 11.40 6.75
N VAL A 26 3.06 11.39 6.54
CA VAL A 26 2.16 12.46 7.02
C VAL A 26 2.15 12.53 8.55
N GLN A 27 2.06 11.40 9.23
CA GLN A 27 2.05 11.34 10.70
C GLN A 27 3.38 11.83 11.30
N VAL A 28 4.52 11.37 10.76
CA VAL A 28 5.85 11.82 11.21
C VAL A 28 6.03 13.32 10.94
N SER A 29 5.63 13.80 9.76
CA SER A 29 5.71 15.23 9.43
C SER A 29 4.84 16.07 10.35
N SER A 30 3.60 15.63 10.61
CA SER A 30 2.69 16.30 11.54
C SER A 30 3.25 16.32 12.96
N PHE A 31 3.80 15.20 13.43
CA PHE A 31 4.44 15.11 14.74
C PHE A 31 5.61 16.09 14.86
N LEU A 32 6.50 16.15 13.86
CA LEU A 32 7.63 17.09 13.85
C LEU A 32 7.18 18.56 13.84
N ILE A 33 6.09 18.87 13.14
CA ILE A 33 5.52 20.23 13.13
C ILE A 33 4.94 20.57 14.50
N ILE A 34 4.14 19.68 15.08
CA ILE A 34 3.51 19.88 16.39
C ILE A 34 4.58 20.06 17.47
N ASP A 35 5.61 19.21 17.45
CA ASP A 35 6.72 19.28 18.41
C ASP A 35 7.47 20.62 18.33
N ARG A 36 7.77 21.09 17.11
CA ARG A 36 8.36 22.42 16.89
C ARG A 36 7.47 23.56 17.36
N VAL A 37 6.17 23.49 17.07
CA VAL A 37 5.20 24.53 17.48
C VAL A 37 5.05 24.57 18.99
N ILE A 38 4.93 23.41 19.65
CA ILE A 38 4.84 23.30 21.11
C ILE A 38 6.09 23.85 21.78
N THR A 39 7.28 23.47 21.28
CA THR A 39 8.55 23.93 21.85
C THR A 39 8.72 25.44 21.69
N ARG A 40 8.36 25.98 20.53
CA ARG A 40 8.37 27.42 20.28
C ARG A 40 7.39 28.16 21.19
N ALA A 41 6.15 27.68 21.32
CA ALA A 41 5.14 28.27 22.19
C ALA A 41 5.56 28.22 23.67
N ALA A 42 6.18 27.13 24.12
CA ALA A 42 6.72 27.01 25.47
C ALA A 42 7.83 28.03 25.72
N ARG A 43 8.70 28.25 24.73
CA ARG A 43 9.80 29.22 24.77
C ARG A 43 9.30 30.67 24.87
N GLU A 44 8.33 31.02 24.02
CA GLU A 44 7.69 32.34 24.03
C GLU A 44 6.99 32.58 25.37
N ARG A 45 6.21 31.61 25.87
CA ARG A 45 5.54 31.70 27.16
C ARG A 45 6.50 31.83 28.34
N ALA A 46 7.58 31.03 28.38
CA ALA A 46 8.59 31.14 29.43
C ALA A 46 9.26 32.52 29.45
N THR A 47 9.43 33.12 28.27
CA THR A 47 9.98 34.48 28.14
C THR A 47 9.02 35.54 28.70
N ASP A 48 7.74 35.44 28.36
CA ASP A 48 6.70 36.36 28.87
C ASP A 48 6.53 36.22 30.38
N ASP A 49 6.51 35.00 30.89
CA ASP A 49 6.44 34.72 32.32
C ASP A 49 7.65 35.30 33.07
N LEU A 50 8.87 35.19 32.51
CA LEU A 50 10.08 35.82 33.05
C LEU A 50 10.01 37.34 33.06
N ARG A 51 9.47 37.97 32.01
CA ARG A 51 9.30 39.42 31.94
C ARG A 51 8.31 39.91 33.00
N ASN A 52 7.19 39.21 33.16
CA ASN A 52 6.19 39.51 34.18
C ASN A 52 6.76 39.34 35.60
N ALA A 53 7.50 38.26 35.83
CA ALA A 53 8.25 38.00 37.05
C ALA A 53 9.23 39.13 37.39
N ALA A 54 9.92 39.66 36.38
CA ALA A 54 10.84 40.79 36.51
C ALA A 54 10.14 42.07 37.01
N ILE A 55 8.99 42.40 36.43
CA ILE A 55 8.19 43.56 36.84
C ILE A 55 7.74 43.41 38.30
N ILE A 56 7.23 42.24 38.67
CA ILE A 56 6.79 41.95 40.04
C ILE A 56 7.94 42.08 41.04
N LEU A 57 9.12 41.54 40.70
CA LEU A 57 10.28 41.57 41.58
C LEU A 57 10.83 42.99 41.75
N LYS A 58 10.90 43.77 40.66
CA LYS A 58 11.28 45.18 40.71
C LYS A 58 10.34 45.97 41.61
N GLN A 59 9.02 45.79 41.45
CA GLN A 59 8.01 46.43 42.29
C GLN A 59 8.18 46.06 43.76
N PHE A 60 8.41 44.78 44.06
CA PHE A 60 8.64 44.31 45.43
C PHE A 60 9.86 44.98 46.09
N LEU A 61 10.97 45.13 45.36
CA LEU A 61 12.18 45.78 45.89
C LEU A 61 11.99 47.28 46.10
N LEU A 62 11.26 47.95 45.21
CA LEU A 62 10.88 49.36 45.37
C LEU A 62 9.97 49.53 46.60
N GLU A 63 8.92 48.73 46.75
CA GLU A 63 8.02 48.77 47.90
C GLU A 63 8.76 48.51 49.22
N ARG A 64 9.71 47.56 49.24
CA ARG A 64 10.56 47.35 50.42
C ARG A 64 11.43 48.56 50.74
N SER A 65 11.93 49.25 49.72
CA SER A 65 12.73 50.47 49.91
C SER A 65 11.89 51.60 50.46
N ASP A 66 10.67 51.79 49.94
CA ASP A 66 9.72 52.79 50.42
C ASP A 66 9.31 52.54 51.88
N LEU A 67 9.12 51.28 52.29
CA LEU A 67 8.86 50.94 53.68
C LEU A 67 10.03 51.32 54.60
N LEU A 68 11.28 51.14 54.15
CA LEU A 68 12.46 51.59 54.89
C LEU A 68 12.52 53.12 54.95
N ILE A 69 12.31 53.82 53.83
CA ILE A 69 12.26 55.30 53.77
C ILE A 69 11.23 55.83 54.75
N GLN A 70 9.99 55.32 54.71
CA GLN A 70 8.90 55.78 55.58
C GLN A 70 9.21 55.52 57.05
N GLY A 71 9.65 54.30 57.37
CA GLY A 71 9.96 53.91 58.74
C GLY A 71 11.13 54.70 59.34
N ALA A 72 12.19 54.93 58.56
CA ALA A 72 13.34 55.74 58.92
C ALA A 72 12.99 57.23 59.02
N SER A 73 12.18 57.77 58.10
CA SER A 73 11.77 59.19 58.10
C SER A 73 10.85 59.52 59.28
N LEU A 74 9.95 58.62 59.65
CA LEU A 74 9.12 58.78 60.85
C LEU A 74 9.97 58.82 62.12
N PHE A 75 11.01 57.99 62.17
CA PHE A 75 11.93 57.94 63.30
C PHE A 75 12.88 59.15 63.33
N SER A 76 13.35 59.63 62.18
CA SER A 76 14.25 60.79 62.10
C SER A 76 13.56 62.09 62.52
N ARG A 77 12.23 62.15 62.43
CA ARG A 77 11.40 63.26 62.91
C ARG A 77 10.94 63.12 64.36
N ASP A 78 11.29 62.01 65.03
CA ASP A 78 10.92 61.80 66.43
C ASP A 78 11.76 62.70 67.36
N TYR A 79 11.08 63.61 68.06
CA TYR A 79 11.71 64.57 68.95
C TYR A 79 12.55 63.90 70.06
N ALA A 80 12.11 62.74 70.57
CA ALA A 80 12.85 62.02 71.61
C ALA A 80 14.19 61.49 71.09
N PHE A 81 14.22 61.01 69.85
CA PHE A 81 15.44 60.55 69.22
C PHE A 81 16.39 61.71 68.89
N GLN A 82 15.87 62.85 68.41
CA GLN A 82 16.66 64.04 68.14
C GLN A 82 17.37 64.57 69.40
N GLN A 83 16.66 64.64 70.53
CA GLN A 83 17.27 65.03 71.82
C GLN A 83 18.38 64.06 72.24
N THR A 84 18.17 62.76 72.00
CA THR A 84 19.19 61.73 72.28
C THR A 84 20.41 61.90 71.38
N TYR A 85 20.23 62.25 70.10
CA TYR A 85 21.32 62.55 69.18
C TYR A 85 22.18 63.74 69.67
N PHE A 86 21.55 64.85 70.05
CA PHE A 86 22.27 66.03 70.56
C PHE A 86 22.90 65.82 71.94
N ALA A 87 22.40 64.88 72.74
CA ALA A 87 23.02 64.49 74.00
C ALA A 87 24.30 63.64 73.84
N ASP A 88 24.61 63.19 72.61
CA ASP A 88 25.77 62.37 72.23
C ASP A 88 25.92 61.04 73.02
N ASP A 89 24.81 60.51 73.54
CA ASP A 89 24.79 59.21 74.23
C ASP A 89 24.68 58.06 73.21
N ARG A 90 25.85 57.53 72.82
CA ARG A 90 25.95 56.46 71.81
C ARG A 90 25.19 55.18 72.17
N GLU A 91 25.11 54.81 73.44
CA GLU A 91 24.41 53.58 73.84
C GLU A 91 22.89 53.74 73.78
N THR A 92 22.39 54.92 74.17
CA THR A 92 20.96 55.23 74.05
C THR A 92 20.55 55.39 72.58
N ILE A 93 21.36 56.04 71.74
CA ILE A 93 21.16 56.09 70.27
C ILE A 93 21.12 54.66 69.70
N ARG A 94 22.08 53.81 70.07
CA ARG A 94 22.14 52.41 69.58
C ARG A 94 20.90 51.62 69.96
N SER A 95 20.42 51.72 71.20
CA SER A 95 19.19 51.04 71.65
C SER A 95 17.96 51.47 70.86
N ALA A 96 17.85 52.79 70.59
CA ALA A 96 16.76 53.33 69.79
C ALA A 96 16.83 52.84 68.33
N LEU A 97 18.03 52.82 67.74
CA LEU A 97 18.26 52.28 66.39
C LEU A 97 18.01 50.77 66.30
N LEU A 98 18.37 49.97 67.31
CA LEU A 98 18.05 48.54 67.35
C LEU A 98 16.53 48.30 67.37
N SER A 99 15.79 49.11 68.12
CA SER A 99 14.32 49.05 68.16
C SER A 99 13.71 49.40 66.81
N LEU A 100 14.24 50.44 66.14
CA LEU A 100 13.85 50.78 64.77
C LEU A 100 14.15 49.64 63.80
N GLN A 101 15.37 49.10 63.84
CA GLN A 101 15.84 48.01 62.99
C GLN A 101 14.88 46.82 63.02
N GLN A 102 14.45 46.41 64.21
CA GLN A 102 13.49 45.31 64.38
C GLN A 102 12.10 45.65 63.83
N ARG A 103 11.63 46.90 64.04
CA ARG A 103 10.30 47.35 63.61
C ARG A 103 10.14 47.42 62.09
N ILE A 104 11.20 47.83 61.38
CA ILE A 104 11.18 48.00 59.92
C ILE A 104 11.83 46.83 59.18
N HIS A 105 12.24 45.78 59.91
CA HIS A 105 12.92 44.60 59.38
C HIS A 105 14.16 44.92 58.53
N ALA A 106 14.96 45.88 59.00
CA ALA A 106 16.26 46.19 58.41
C ALA A 106 17.34 45.23 58.93
N ASP A 107 18.34 44.91 58.10
CA ASP A 107 19.48 44.08 58.53
C ASP A 107 20.57 44.93 59.19
N PHE A 108 20.65 46.21 58.83
CA PHE A 108 21.54 47.16 59.46
C PHE A 108 21.03 48.60 59.38
N ILE A 109 21.51 49.42 60.31
CA ILE A 109 21.34 50.88 60.30
C ILE A 109 22.68 51.54 60.64
N LEU A 110 23.08 52.54 59.86
CA LEU A 110 24.23 53.42 60.10
C LEU A 110 23.72 54.83 60.36
N LEU A 111 24.21 55.46 61.42
CA LEU A 111 24.02 56.88 61.65
C LEU A 111 25.31 57.61 61.26
N LEU A 112 25.24 58.41 60.21
CA LEU A 112 26.35 59.19 59.68
C LEU A 112 26.23 60.62 60.21
N ALA A 113 27.31 61.15 60.77
CA ALA A 113 27.35 62.57 61.13
C ALA A 113 27.73 63.43 59.93
N ASP A 114 27.17 64.63 59.89
CA ASP A 114 27.51 65.69 58.95
C ASP A 114 28.85 66.34 59.35
N GLU A 115 29.93 65.60 59.14
CA GLU A 115 31.33 65.95 59.40
C GLU A 115 32.20 65.46 58.23
N ASP A 116 33.47 65.91 58.16
CA ASP A 116 34.42 65.48 57.13
C ASP A 116 34.44 63.94 56.99
N ASP A 117 34.28 63.45 55.76
CA ASP A 117 34.24 62.02 55.38
C ASP A 117 33.06 61.19 55.94
N TRP A 118 31.98 61.83 56.41
CA TRP A 118 30.74 61.18 56.88
C TRP A 118 30.98 60.00 57.85
N PRO A 119 31.60 60.25 59.02
CA PRO A 119 31.98 59.16 59.92
C PRO A 119 30.73 58.43 60.44
N VAL A 120 30.81 57.09 60.45
CA VAL A 120 29.74 56.26 61.01
C VAL A 120 29.76 56.41 62.54
N ARG A 121 28.83 57.18 63.11
CA ARG A 121 28.76 57.42 64.56
C ARG A 121 28.24 56.22 65.34
N VAL A 122 27.17 55.61 64.84
CA VAL A 122 26.57 54.41 65.46
C VAL A 122 26.17 53.45 64.35
N GLN A 123 26.51 52.18 64.52
CA GLN A 123 26.09 51.09 63.65
C GLN A 123 25.28 50.06 64.43
N THR A 124 24.20 49.58 63.83
CA THR A 124 23.42 48.44 64.34
C THR A 124 23.30 47.38 63.23
N PRO A 125 23.53 46.09 63.52
CA PRO A 125 24.21 45.57 64.72
C PRO A 125 25.66 46.07 64.80
N ARG A 126 26.24 46.10 66.01
CA ARG A 126 27.60 46.64 66.25
C ARG A 126 28.61 46.00 65.27
N GLY A 127 29.37 46.84 64.58
CA GLY A 127 30.27 46.41 63.51
C GLY A 127 31.54 47.25 63.44
N GLU A 128 32.41 46.91 62.48
CA GLU A 128 33.74 47.50 62.36
C GLU A 128 33.75 48.88 61.67
N ASP A 129 32.62 49.37 61.17
CA ASP A 129 32.59 50.67 60.50
C ASP A 129 32.44 51.84 61.48
N GLU A 130 32.08 51.60 62.74
CA GLU A 130 31.95 52.67 63.74
C GLU A 130 33.25 53.47 63.90
N GLY A 131 33.16 54.79 63.73
CA GLY A 131 34.28 55.72 63.77
C GLY A 131 35.15 55.75 62.51
N LYS A 132 34.80 54.98 61.46
CA LYS A 132 35.46 55.04 60.15
C LYS A 132 34.65 55.91 59.18
N PRO A 133 35.31 56.49 58.16
CA PRO A 133 34.64 57.12 57.03
C PRO A 133 33.61 56.19 56.37
N PHE A 134 32.50 56.76 55.91
CA PHE A 134 31.56 56.03 55.09
C PHE A 134 32.24 55.65 53.75
N LYS A 135 32.08 54.39 53.32
CA LYS A 135 32.82 53.86 52.15
C LYS A 135 32.31 54.37 50.81
N HIS A 136 31.13 54.99 50.78
CA HIS A 136 30.44 55.43 49.56
C HIS A 136 29.86 56.85 49.67
N PRO A 137 30.67 57.87 50.02
CA PRO A 137 30.18 59.24 50.19
C PRO A 137 29.51 59.79 48.93
N GLU A 138 29.94 59.33 47.74
CA GLU A 138 29.41 59.72 46.43
C GLU A 138 27.90 59.46 46.29
N LEU A 139 27.35 58.49 47.01
CA LEU A 139 25.93 58.17 46.95
C LEU A 139 25.09 59.14 47.76
N LEU A 140 25.65 59.71 48.82
CA LEU A 140 24.93 60.65 49.68
C LEU A 140 24.85 62.04 49.06
N GLU A 141 25.86 62.45 48.29
CA GLU A 141 25.95 63.78 47.66
C GLU A 141 24.67 64.13 46.88
N GLU A 142 24.17 63.20 46.06
CA GLU A 142 22.94 63.39 45.26
C GLU A 142 21.69 63.59 46.13
N SER A 143 21.57 62.83 47.22
CA SER A 143 20.45 62.96 48.17
C SER A 143 20.56 64.20 49.06
N ILE A 144 21.78 64.62 49.38
CA ILE A 144 22.05 65.83 50.16
C ILE A 144 21.67 67.07 49.35
N GLU A 145 22.07 67.15 48.09
CA GLU A 145 21.72 68.25 47.20
C GLU A 145 20.20 68.37 46.99
N ALA A 146 19.50 67.23 46.90
CA ALA A 146 18.05 67.18 46.75
C ALA A 146 17.27 67.39 48.07
N GLY A 147 17.88 67.11 49.23
CA GLY A 147 17.21 67.06 50.52
C GLY A 147 16.18 65.93 50.64
N GLU A 148 16.23 64.93 49.75
CA GLU A 148 15.27 63.82 49.65
C GLU A 148 15.94 62.48 49.97
N PRO A 149 15.18 61.49 50.48
CA PRO A 149 15.70 60.14 50.67
C PRO A 149 16.21 59.52 49.37
N GLY A 150 17.38 58.89 49.42
CA GLY A 150 17.92 58.11 48.30
C GLY A 150 17.89 56.61 48.55
N SER A 151 17.96 55.82 47.50
CA SER A 151 17.97 54.35 47.53
C SER A 151 18.96 53.80 46.52
N TRP A 152 19.92 52.99 46.98
CA TRP A 152 20.97 52.41 46.14
C TRP A 152 21.23 50.95 46.47
N VAL A 153 21.83 50.23 45.52
CA VAL A 153 22.42 48.89 45.74
C VAL A 153 23.93 49.04 45.80
N ILE A 154 24.53 48.64 46.92
CA ILE A 154 25.98 48.75 47.15
C ILE A 154 26.58 47.39 47.47
N SER A 155 27.88 47.25 47.23
CA SER A 155 28.62 46.04 47.57
C SER A 155 29.29 46.18 48.93
N ARG A 156 29.05 45.23 49.83
CA ARG A 156 29.56 45.28 51.21
C ARG A 156 29.96 43.88 51.70
N ASP A 157 31.17 43.76 52.25
CA ASP A 157 31.69 42.56 52.95
C ASP A 157 31.46 41.22 52.21
N GLN A 158 31.64 41.20 50.88
CA GLN A 158 31.40 40.07 49.93
C GLN A 158 29.94 39.83 49.50
N GLY A 159 28.99 40.69 49.86
CA GLY A 159 27.59 40.62 49.42
C GLY A 159 27.11 41.90 48.74
N LEU A 160 25.86 41.86 48.31
CA LEU A 160 25.11 43.04 47.86
C LEU A 160 24.13 43.43 48.95
N VAL A 161 23.98 44.73 49.19
CA VAL A 161 23.00 45.27 50.11
C VAL A 161 22.22 46.38 49.42
N ARG A 162 20.92 46.44 49.68
CA ARG A 162 20.10 47.59 49.29
C ARG A 162 20.01 48.52 50.48
N MET A 163 20.38 49.77 50.28
CA MET A 163 20.49 50.79 51.31
C MET A 163 19.71 52.02 50.90
N VAL A 164 19.01 52.58 51.87
CA VAL A 164 18.30 53.84 51.79
C VAL A 164 18.96 54.82 52.74
N ALA A 165 19.14 56.08 52.34
CA ALA A 165 19.58 57.14 53.25
C ALA A 165 18.44 58.15 53.48
N VAL A 166 18.22 58.50 54.74
CA VAL A 166 17.18 59.46 55.15
C VAL A 166 17.82 60.54 56.02
N PRO A 167 17.55 61.84 55.79
CA PRO A 167 18.09 62.90 56.61
C PRO A 167 17.45 62.93 58.01
N LEU A 168 18.29 63.21 59.02
CA LEU A 168 17.87 63.57 60.37
C LEU A 168 17.61 65.08 60.41
N LEU A 169 16.34 65.47 60.48
CA LEU A 169 15.92 66.86 60.32
C LEU A 169 15.85 67.59 61.67
N ALA A 170 16.73 68.56 61.89
CA ALA A 170 16.65 69.51 62.99
C ALA A 170 16.74 70.95 62.43
N PRO A 171 15.57 71.56 62.16
CA PRO A 171 15.31 72.50 61.06
C PRO A 171 15.98 72.28 59.69
N GLU A 172 17.25 71.91 59.67
CA GLU A 172 18.06 71.48 58.52
C GLU A 172 18.60 70.06 58.77
N PRO A 173 19.06 69.31 57.75
CA PRO A 173 19.69 68.00 57.95
C PRO A 173 20.96 68.12 58.82
N VAL A 174 21.05 67.35 59.92
CA VAL A 174 22.22 67.36 60.84
C VAL A 174 22.96 66.02 60.93
N ALA A 175 22.39 64.99 60.32
CA ALA A 175 22.92 63.63 60.21
C ALA A 175 22.16 62.86 59.13
N TRP A 176 22.69 61.72 58.71
CA TRP A 176 22.02 60.82 57.77
C TRP A 176 21.85 59.43 58.37
N LEU A 177 20.63 58.91 58.27
CA LEU A 177 20.27 57.57 58.69
C LEU A 177 20.26 56.65 57.47
N CYS A 178 21.29 55.82 57.35
CA CYS A 178 21.41 54.83 56.29
C CYS A 178 20.87 53.49 56.78
N VAL A 179 19.73 53.06 56.25
CA VAL A 179 19.03 51.83 56.60
C VAL A 179 19.09 50.87 55.42
N GLY A 180 19.41 49.60 55.65
CA GLY A 180 19.46 48.65 54.55
C GLY A 180 19.17 47.20 54.93
N PHE A 181 18.99 46.40 53.89
CA PHE A 181 18.88 44.95 53.99
C PHE A 181 19.89 44.26 53.07
N LYS A 182 20.34 43.09 53.51
CA LYS A 182 21.26 42.23 52.78
C LYS A 182 20.51 41.50 51.68
N MET A 183 21.09 41.50 50.49
CA MET A 183 20.62 40.71 49.37
C MET A 183 21.35 39.36 49.38
N ASP A 184 21.01 38.53 50.36
CA ASP A 184 21.63 37.23 50.62
C ASP A 184 20.83 36.06 50.02
N GLU A 185 21.28 34.82 50.26
CA GLU A 185 20.59 33.61 49.81
C GLU A 185 19.17 33.49 50.40
N LYS A 186 18.90 34.04 51.59
CA LYS A 186 17.56 34.00 52.21
C LYS A 186 16.59 34.89 51.44
N LEU A 187 17.02 36.07 51.04
CA LEU A 187 16.23 36.95 50.17
C LEU A 187 15.95 36.25 48.83
N VAL A 188 16.98 35.73 48.19
CA VAL A 188 16.89 35.06 46.87
C VAL A 188 15.94 33.86 46.90
N LYS A 189 16.02 33.00 47.93
CA LYS A 189 15.06 31.89 48.14
C LYS A 189 13.64 32.35 48.47
N SER A 190 13.48 33.54 49.04
CA SER A 190 12.17 34.12 49.31
C SER A 190 11.56 34.71 48.04
N LEU A 191 12.38 35.34 47.19
CA LEU A 191 12.01 35.81 45.86
C LEU A 191 11.64 34.65 44.94
N GLU A 192 12.41 33.56 44.94
CA GLU A 192 12.06 32.34 44.19
C GLU A 192 10.71 31.78 44.62
N ARG A 193 10.44 31.70 45.93
CA ARG A 193 9.13 31.23 46.44
C ARG A 193 7.98 32.17 46.07
N PHE A 194 8.24 33.47 45.99
CA PHE A 194 7.23 34.47 45.66
C PHE A 194 6.87 34.46 44.17
N VAL A 195 7.87 34.38 43.30
CA VAL A 195 7.68 34.51 41.84
C VAL A 195 7.61 33.15 41.12
N GLY A 196 8.07 32.07 41.76
CA GLY A 196 8.06 30.71 41.22
C GLY A 196 9.18 30.40 40.21
N PHE A 197 10.11 31.34 40.01
CA PHE A 197 11.25 31.23 39.09
C PHE A 197 12.56 31.30 39.86
N GLY A 198 13.62 30.68 39.31
CA GLY A 198 14.93 30.77 39.90
C GLY A 198 15.44 32.21 39.85
N VAL A 199 16.10 32.68 40.89
CA VAL A 199 16.63 34.04 40.97
C VAL A 199 18.11 33.97 41.29
N SER A 200 18.92 34.70 40.54
CA SER A 200 20.34 34.91 40.84
C SER A 200 20.61 36.39 40.97
N LEU A 201 21.44 36.73 41.95
CA LEU A 201 22.01 38.05 42.04
C LEU A 201 23.35 38.08 41.32
N VAL A 202 23.54 39.08 40.48
CA VAL A 202 24.76 39.31 39.73
C VAL A 202 25.41 40.62 40.17
N LYS A 203 26.68 40.81 39.91
CA LYS A 203 27.35 42.10 40.07
C LYS A 203 28.30 42.27 38.90
N GLU A 204 28.37 43.49 38.37
CA GLU A 204 29.37 43.84 37.38
C GLU A 204 30.72 44.10 38.07
N VAL A 205 31.76 43.39 37.63
CA VAL A 205 33.15 43.56 38.07
C VAL A 205 34.02 43.53 36.80
N ASP A 206 34.78 44.60 36.56
CA ASP A 206 35.67 44.75 35.40
C ASP A 206 34.99 44.47 34.04
N GLY A 207 33.72 44.87 33.89
CA GLY A 207 32.92 44.67 32.67
C GLY A 207 32.34 43.27 32.49
N GLN A 208 32.53 42.36 33.46
CA GLN A 208 31.96 41.01 33.49
C GLN A 208 30.88 40.88 34.57
N LEU A 209 29.83 40.12 34.27
CA LEU A 209 28.77 39.81 35.22
C LEU A 209 29.12 38.55 36.03
N LEU A 210 29.26 38.70 37.35
CA LEU A 210 29.53 37.60 38.28
C LEU A 210 28.32 37.30 39.15
N VAL A 211 27.99 36.02 39.34
CA VAL A 211 26.89 35.60 40.23
C VAL A 211 27.35 35.69 41.68
N VAL A 212 26.73 36.59 42.45
CA VAL A 212 26.98 36.78 43.88
C VAL A 212 26.27 35.72 44.70
N THR A 213 24.98 35.49 44.44
CA THR A 213 24.16 34.47 45.10
C THR A 213 23.09 33.96 44.14
N SER A 214 22.59 32.75 44.34
CA SER A 214 21.62 32.14 43.44
C SER A 214 20.70 31.18 44.18
N SER A 215 19.45 31.09 43.73
CA SER A 215 18.50 30.07 44.16
C SER A 215 18.71 28.74 43.44
N LEU A 216 19.54 28.71 42.39
CA LEU A 216 19.81 27.53 41.59
C LEU A 216 20.72 26.53 42.32
N GLY A 217 20.56 25.25 41.99
CA GLY A 217 21.49 24.20 42.43
C GLY A 217 22.89 24.35 41.82
N PRO A 218 23.91 23.66 42.37
CA PRO A 218 25.33 23.84 41.99
C PRO A 218 25.60 23.70 40.48
N ASP A 219 24.99 22.71 39.82
CA ASP A 219 25.21 22.44 38.40
C ASP A 219 24.63 23.53 37.49
N ALA A 220 23.40 23.96 37.79
CA ALA A 220 22.73 25.03 37.06
C ALA A 220 23.41 26.39 37.30
N ARG A 221 23.91 26.64 38.52
CA ARG A 221 24.68 27.83 38.86
C ARG A 221 25.98 27.93 38.05
N ASN A 222 26.78 26.85 38.01
CA ASN A 222 28.03 26.82 37.25
C ASN A 222 27.77 27.09 35.75
N THR A 223 26.70 26.51 35.21
CA THR A 223 26.29 26.73 33.81
C THR A 223 25.98 28.20 33.54
N VAL A 224 25.29 28.88 34.47
CA VAL A 224 24.98 30.31 34.36
C VAL A 224 26.24 31.18 34.49
N GLU A 225 27.14 30.86 35.43
CA GLU A 225 28.40 31.60 35.63
C GLU A 225 29.29 31.54 34.37
N ILE A 226 29.41 30.38 33.73
CA ILE A 226 30.13 30.20 32.46
C ILE A 226 29.48 31.04 31.34
N ALA A 227 28.14 31.09 31.29
CA ALA A 227 27.43 31.85 30.27
C ALA A 227 27.66 33.35 30.41
N LEU A 228 27.61 33.86 31.64
CA LEU A 228 27.77 35.28 31.96
C LEU A 228 29.20 35.76 31.75
N ALA A 229 30.21 34.91 32.01
CA ALA A 229 31.62 35.22 31.78
C ALA A 229 31.95 35.56 30.31
N SER A 230 31.11 35.12 29.36
CA SER A 230 31.29 35.36 27.92
C SER A 230 30.60 36.62 27.41
N ARG A 231 29.92 37.40 28.27
CA ARG A 231 29.08 38.55 27.85
C ARG A 231 29.48 39.86 28.51
N SER A 232 29.43 40.95 27.75
CA SER A 232 29.66 42.31 28.23
C SER A 232 28.37 42.97 28.74
N SER A 233 28.49 43.85 29.73
CA SER A 233 27.39 44.57 30.42
C SER A 233 26.56 45.51 29.50
N ASP A 234 27.03 45.79 28.28
CA ASP A 234 26.45 46.84 27.44
C ASP A 234 25.12 46.44 26.73
N GLN A 235 24.75 45.15 26.74
CA GLN A 235 23.47 44.68 26.18
C GLN A 235 22.30 44.89 27.15
N LYS A 236 21.36 45.78 26.78
CA LYS A 236 20.05 45.92 27.45
C LYS A 236 19.23 44.63 27.26
N ASP A 237 18.71 44.08 28.35
CA ASP A 237 17.84 42.90 28.40
C ASP A 237 18.27 41.75 27.48
N PHE A 238 19.35 41.05 27.84
CA PHE A 238 19.76 39.88 27.08
C PHE A 238 19.06 38.62 27.57
N GLN A 239 18.54 37.84 26.62
CA GLN A 239 18.09 36.48 26.87
C GLN A 239 19.27 35.54 26.72
N VAL A 240 19.58 34.79 27.78
CA VAL A 240 20.46 33.63 27.68
C VAL A 240 19.59 32.41 27.60
N VAL A 241 19.78 31.62 26.54
CA VAL A 241 19.21 30.29 26.41
C VAL A 241 20.36 29.30 26.56
N MET A 242 20.40 28.61 27.68
CA MET A 242 21.44 27.64 28.00
C MET A 242 20.93 26.22 27.79
N ASN A 243 21.63 25.45 26.96
CA ASN A 243 21.33 24.04 26.66
C ASN A 243 19.87 23.76 26.23
N ASP A 244 19.19 24.72 25.60
CA ASP A 244 17.75 24.69 25.30
C ASP A 244 16.83 24.54 26.53
N GLU A 245 17.34 24.62 27.76
CA GLU A 245 16.59 24.30 28.97
C GLU A 245 16.43 25.45 29.96
N LEU A 246 17.31 26.44 29.94
CA LEU A 246 17.27 27.55 30.88
C LEU A 246 17.19 28.89 30.16
N HIS A 247 16.14 29.65 30.44
CA HIS A 247 15.95 31.02 29.96
C HIS A 247 16.28 32.00 31.08
N SER A 248 17.04 33.04 30.78
CA SER A 248 17.30 34.12 31.74
C SER A 248 17.00 35.52 31.23
N LEU A 249 16.57 36.39 32.14
CA LEU A 249 16.35 37.82 31.90
C LEU A 249 17.15 38.63 32.93
N HIS A 250 17.98 39.55 32.45
CA HIS A 250 18.74 40.47 33.29
C HIS A 250 17.99 41.79 33.45
N LEU A 251 17.93 42.31 34.68
CA LEU A 251 17.30 43.59 35.02
C LEU A 251 18.40 44.66 35.23
N ARG A 252 18.39 45.75 34.44
CA ARG A 252 19.44 46.79 34.48
C ARG A 252 19.20 47.89 35.51
N ASP A 253 17.95 48.19 35.88
CA ASP A 253 17.63 49.27 36.85
C ASP A 253 18.04 48.92 38.30
N ASP A 254 18.07 47.63 38.63
CA ASP A 254 18.71 47.09 39.83
C ASP A 254 19.85 46.22 39.32
N SER A 255 21.07 46.77 39.21
CA SER A 255 22.30 46.25 38.56
C SER A 255 22.82 44.90 39.06
N SER A 256 21.92 44.05 39.54
CA SER A 256 22.23 42.84 40.27
C SER A 256 21.21 41.72 40.18
N LEU A 257 20.20 41.72 39.29
CA LEU A 257 19.20 40.64 39.24
C LEU A 257 19.15 39.90 37.91
N LEU A 258 19.12 38.57 37.99
CA LEU A 258 18.99 37.64 36.89
C LEU A 258 17.90 36.61 37.24
N LEU A 259 16.84 36.56 36.44
CA LEU A 259 15.77 35.57 36.60
C LEU A 259 16.02 34.35 35.73
N HIS A 260 15.55 33.18 36.16
CA HIS A 260 15.76 31.89 35.50
C HIS A 260 14.47 31.07 35.41
N ALA A 261 14.11 30.65 34.20
CA ALA A 261 13.02 29.70 33.97
C ALA A 261 13.56 28.41 33.35
N SER A 262 13.08 27.28 33.85
CA SER A 262 13.34 25.96 33.25
C SER A 262 12.29 25.67 32.17
N LEU A 263 12.74 25.49 30.93
CA LEU A 263 11.90 25.08 29.80
C LEU A 263 11.30 23.70 30.05
N GLU A 264 12.00 22.81 30.75
CA GLU A 264 11.45 21.51 31.10
C GLU A 264 10.19 21.64 31.97
N ARG A 265 10.19 22.53 32.97
CA ARG A 265 8.98 22.82 33.77
C ARG A 265 7.87 23.44 32.91
N ALA A 266 8.21 24.35 32.00
CA ALA A 266 7.23 24.95 31.08
C ALA A 266 6.62 23.94 30.09
N LEU A 267 7.41 22.93 29.69
CA LEU A 267 6.99 21.86 28.78
C LEU A 267 6.20 20.75 29.47
N GLN A 268 6.33 20.54 30.80
CA GLN A 268 5.60 19.49 31.52
C GLN A 268 4.09 19.44 31.24
N PRO A 269 3.32 20.54 31.31
CA PRO A 269 1.90 20.51 30.98
C PRO A 269 1.66 20.21 29.49
N LEU A 270 2.56 20.63 28.60
CA LEU A 270 2.44 20.42 27.15
C LEU A 270 2.87 19.00 26.73
N ARG A 271 3.73 18.32 27.49
CA ARG A 271 4.11 16.91 27.26
C ARG A 271 2.91 15.96 27.37
N GLN A 272 1.91 16.29 28.19
CA GLN A 272 0.67 15.50 28.23
C GLN A 272 -0.07 15.55 26.89
N LEU A 273 -0.15 16.74 26.26
CA LEU A 273 -0.75 16.90 24.93
C LEU A 273 0.04 16.12 23.87
N GLN A 274 1.37 16.15 23.92
CA GLN A 274 2.21 15.36 23.01
C GLN A 274 1.91 13.85 23.11
N ARG A 275 1.75 13.31 24.34
CA ARG A 275 1.39 11.91 24.54
C ARG A 275 0.01 11.57 23.97
N VAL A 276 -0.98 12.45 24.16
CA VAL A 276 -2.32 12.29 23.59
C VAL A 276 -2.26 12.28 22.06
N PHE A 277 -1.53 13.23 21.44
CA PHE A 277 -1.35 13.25 19.99
C PHE A 277 -0.63 12.01 19.46
N ALA A 278 0.41 11.53 20.14
CA ALA A 278 1.11 10.30 19.76
C ALA A 278 0.17 9.08 19.83
N LEU A 279 -0.69 8.99 20.84
CA LEU A 279 -1.69 7.92 20.96
C LEU A 279 -2.74 7.99 19.86
N LEU A 280 -3.24 9.19 19.53
CA LEU A 280 -4.18 9.40 18.42
C LEU A 280 -3.54 9.04 17.08
N ALA A 281 -2.28 9.41 16.84
CA ALA A 281 -1.54 9.04 15.64
C ALA A 281 -1.39 7.52 15.50
N PHE A 282 -1.07 6.83 16.61
CA PHE A 282 -1.00 5.37 16.65
C PHE A 282 -2.36 4.72 16.37
N LEU A 283 -3.44 5.20 16.99
CA LEU A 283 -4.79 4.69 16.76
C LEU A 283 -5.23 4.91 15.31
N ALA A 284 -4.93 6.07 14.73
CA ALA A 284 -5.21 6.37 13.34
C ALA A 284 -4.43 5.43 12.39
N LEU A 285 -3.17 5.12 12.69
CA LEU A 285 -2.37 4.15 11.94
C LEU A 285 -3.00 2.73 12.00
N LEU A 286 -3.48 2.33 13.18
CA LEU A 286 -4.17 1.05 13.36
C LEU A 286 -5.46 0.98 12.53
N VAL A 287 -6.25 2.06 12.52
CA VAL A 287 -7.47 2.16 11.70
C VAL A 287 -7.13 2.03 10.21
N VAL A 288 -6.13 2.75 9.71
CA VAL A 288 -5.68 2.66 8.31
C VAL A 288 -5.22 1.24 7.96
N PHE A 289 -4.47 0.59 8.86
CA PHE A 289 -4.03 -0.80 8.67
C PHE A 289 -5.21 -1.77 8.58
N LEU A 290 -6.17 -1.66 9.50
CA LEU A 290 -7.37 -2.50 9.52
C LEU A 290 -8.24 -2.27 8.28
N LEU A 291 -8.48 -1.01 7.90
CA LEU A 291 -9.23 -0.66 6.70
C LEU A 291 -8.56 -1.21 5.44
N GLY A 292 -7.24 -1.07 5.33
CA GLY A 292 -6.46 -1.65 4.24
C GLY A 292 -6.62 -3.17 4.17
N LYS A 293 -6.55 -3.87 5.31
CA LYS A 293 -6.77 -5.32 5.38
C LYS A 293 -8.18 -5.71 4.94
N THR A 294 -9.19 -4.91 5.28
CA THR A 294 -10.58 -5.12 4.85
C THR A 294 -10.71 -4.95 3.33
N VAL A 295 -10.28 -3.84 2.76
CA VAL A 295 -10.32 -3.57 1.31
C VAL A 295 -9.60 -4.65 0.51
N ALA A 296 -8.44 -5.10 1.00
CA ALA A 296 -7.70 -6.20 0.39
C ALA A 296 -8.50 -7.50 0.30
N LYS A 297 -9.27 -7.83 1.35
CA LYS A 297 -10.11 -9.04 1.40
C LYS A 297 -11.40 -8.89 0.61
N THR A 298 -12.04 -7.72 0.68
CA THR A 298 -13.36 -7.51 0.09
C THR A 298 -13.31 -7.17 -1.40
N VAL A 299 -12.23 -6.54 -1.87
CA VAL A 299 -12.12 -6.07 -3.26
C VAL A 299 -11.01 -6.81 -4.00
N THR A 300 -9.77 -6.78 -3.50
CA THR A 300 -8.63 -7.28 -4.28
C THR A 300 -8.66 -8.79 -4.48
N GLN A 301 -9.01 -9.55 -3.44
CA GLN A 301 -9.00 -11.02 -3.50
C GLN A 301 -10.05 -11.60 -4.49
N PRO A 302 -11.32 -11.15 -4.49
CA PRO A 302 -12.30 -11.57 -5.51
C PRO A 302 -11.86 -11.26 -6.95
N VAL A 303 -11.29 -10.07 -7.18
CA VAL A 303 -10.79 -9.69 -8.51
C VAL A 303 -9.63 -10.59 -8.94
N GLU A 304 -8.68 -10.91 -8.05
CA GLU A 304 -7.60 -11.85 -8.34
C GLU A 304 -8.15 -13.25 -8.69
N ARG A 305 -9.17 -13.75 -7.99
CA ARG A 305 -9.84 -15.03 -8.31
C ARG A 305 -10.48 -15.00 -9.69
N LEU A 306 -11.16 -13.91 -10.06
CA LEU A 306 -11.77 -13.76 -11.38
C LEU A 306 -10.72 -13.76 -12.49
N VAL A 307 -9.62 -13.03 -12.31
CA VAL A 307 -8.50 -13.01 -13.28
C VAL A 307 -7.90 -14.41 -13.45
N GLN A 308 -7.80 -15.19 -12.36
CA GLN A 308 -7.36 -16.59 -12.44
C GLN A 308 -8.36 -17.47 -13.20
N GLY A 309 -9.66 -17.29 -12.97
CA GLY A 309 -10.72 -17.97 -13.72
C GLY A 309 -10.61 -17.71 -15.23
N VAL A 310 -10.49 -16.44 -15.62
CA VAL A 310 -10.31 -16.05 -17.03
C VAL A 310 -9.07 -16.71 -17.64
N ARG A 311 -7.94 -16.72 -16.92
CA ARG A 311 -6.71 -17.38 -17.41
C ARG A 311 -6.87 -18.89 -17.62
N ARG A 312 -7.64 -19.57 -16.77
CA ARG A 312 -7.93 -21.01 -16.92
C ARG A 312 -8.78 -21.29 -18.16
N VAL A 313 -9.86 -20.54 -18.37
CA VAL A 313 -10.70 -20.65 -19.58
C VAL A 313 -9.88 -20.37 -20.84
N THR A 314 -9.03 -19.33 -20.82
CA THR A 314 -8.16 -19.00 -21.96
C THR A 314 -7.12 -20.09 -22.24
N ALA A 315 -6.74 -20.87 -21.22
CA ALA A 315 -5.85 -22.02 -21.35
C ALA A 315 -6.56 -23.32 -21.79
N GLY A 316 -7.87 -23.28 -22.05
CA GLY A 316 -8.67 -24.41 -22.52
C GLY A 316 -9.45 -25.16 -21.42
N ASP A 317 -9.31 -24.76 -20.15
CA ASP A 317 -10.10 -25.33 -19.06
C ASP A 317 -11.46 -24.60 -18.97
N LEU A 318 -12.43 -25.10 -19.73
CA LEU A 318 -13.79 -24.54 -19.80
C LEU A 318 -14.65 -24.86 -18.55
N THR A 319 -14.17 -25.74 -17.67
CA THR A 319 -14.85 -26.11 -16.41
C THR A 319 -14.54 -25.14 -15.26
N ALA A 320 -13.70 -24.14 -15.53
CA ALA A 320 -13.28 -23.18 -14.53
C ALA A 320 -14.44 -22.30 -14.06
N GLU A 321 -14.89 -22.50 -12.82
CA GLU A 321 -15.85 -21.64 -12.14
C GLU A 321 -15.18 -20.77 -11.06
N VAL A 322 -15.75 -19.59 -10.84
CA VAL A 322 -15.36 -18.65 -9.78
C VAL A 322 -16.51 -18.57 -8.78
N ALA A 323 -16.21 -18.77 -7.49
CA ALA A 323 -17.22 -18.72 -6.44
C ALA A 323 -17.91 -17.34 -6.37
N VAL A 324 -19.25 -17.34 -6.37
CA VAL A 324 -20.08 -16.13 -6.24
C VAL A 324 -20.54 -16.05 -4.78
N GLU A 325 -19.78 -15.32 -3.96
CA GLU A 325 -20.04 -15.17 -2.51
C GLU A 325 -20.70 -13.81 -2.17
N ARG A 326 -21.04 -12.98 -3.17
CA ARG A 326 -21.37 -11.56 -3.00
C ARG A 326 -22.49 -11.11 -3.95
N ASP A 327 -23.33 -10.18 -3.50
CA ASP A 327 -24.40 -9.52 -4.27
C ASP A 327 -24.01 -8.08 -4.65
N ASP A 328 -22.78 -7.89 -5.12
CA ASP A 328 -22.26 -6.61 -5.63
C ASP A 328 -21.82 -6.72 -7.10
N GLU A 329 -21.27 -5.66 -7.68
CA GLU A 329 -20.82 -5.64 -9.08
C GLU A 329 -19.74 -6.69 -9.36
N ILE A 330 -18.92 -7.03 -8.36
CA ILE A 330 -17.90 -8.08 -8.48
C ILE A 330 -18.59 -9.45 -8.49
N GLY A 331 -19.60 -9.66 -7.64
CA GLY A 331 -20.46 -10.84 -7.68
C GLY A 331 -21.16 -11.03 -9.02
N MET A 332 -21.77 -9.96 -9.56
CA MET A 332 -22.40 -9.98 -10.88
C MET A 332 -21.41 -10.33 -12.00
N LEU A 333 -20.19 -9.80 -11.92
CA LEU A 333 -19.14 -10.11 -12.89
C LEU A 333 -18.68 -11.57 -12.80
N ALA A 334 -18.52 -12.10 -11.59
CA ALA A 334 -18.19 -13.51 -11.38
C ALA A 334 -19.28 -14.44 -11.90
N ASN A 335 -20.56 -14.11 -11.65
CA ASN A 335 -21.68 -14.86 -12.19
C ASN A 335 -21.73 -14.81 -13.73
N SER A 336 -21.56 -13.61 -14.31
CA SER A 336 -21.53 -13.43 -15.76
C SER A 336 -20.39 -14.21 -16.41
N PHE A 337 -19.22 -14.24 -15.77
CA PHE A 337 -18.09 -15.06 -16.18
C PHE A 337 -18.44 -16.56 -16.15
N ASN A 338 -19.05 -17.07 -15.08
CA ASN A 338 -19.44 -18.48 -14.98
C ASN A 338 -20.49 -18.87 -16.05
N VAL A 339 -21.47 -18.00 -16.32
CA VAL A 339 -22.44 -18.20 -17.41
C VAL A 339 -21.74 -18.29 -18.76
N MET A 340 -20.79 -17.40 -19.02
CA MET A 340 -19.98 -17.44 -20.26
C MET A 340 -19.16 -18.73 -20.33
N ALA A 341 -18.45 -19.11 -19.27
CA ALA A 341 -17.62 -20.32 -19.24
C ALA A 341 -18.45 -21.59 -19.55
N ARG A 342 -19.61 -21.75 -18.89
CA ARG A 342 -20.55 -22.85 -19.18
C ARG A 342 -21.05 -22.82 -20.63
N GLY A 343 -21.37 -21.64 -21.15
CA GLY A 343 -21.78 -21.49 -22.55
C GLY A 343 -20.68 -21.90 -23.55
N LEU A 344 -19.40 -21.67 -23.24
CA LEU A 344 -18.29 -22.17 -24.04
C LEU A 344 -18.17 -23.70 -23.93
N GLU A 345 -18.28 -24.26 -22.73
CA GLU A 345 -18.23 -25.71 -22.49
C GLU A 345 -19.32 -26.44 -23.27
N GLU A 346 -20.56 -25.95 -23.20
CA GLU A 346 -21.70 -26.49 -23.95
C GLU A 346 -21.47 -26.44 -25.47
N LYS A 347 -20.94 -25.32 -26.00
CA LYS A 347 -20.61 -25.20 -27.42
C LYS A 347 -19.57 -26.22 -27.87
N GLU A 348 -18.52 -26.43 -27.08
CA GLU A 348 -17.48 -27.41 -27.40
C GLU A 348 -18.05 -28.84 -27.33
N LYS A 349 -18.95 -29.12 -26.38
CA LYS A 349 -19.67 -30.40 -26.31
C LYS A 349 -20.55 -30.65 -27.53
N VAL A 350 -21.33 -29.64 -27.97
CA VAL A 350 -22.15 -29.72 -29.18
C VAL A 350 -21.26 -29.96 -30.41
N ARG A 351 -20.15 -29.24 -30.54
CA ARG A 351 -19.18 -29.43 -31.62
C ARG A 351 -18.60 -30.85 -31.62
N SER A 352 -18.21 -31.38 -30.46
CA SER A 352 -17.70 -32.75 -30.31
C SER A 352 -18.76 -33.81 -30.68
N LEU A 353 -20.02 -33.59 -30.33
CA LEU A 353 -21.12 -34.49 -30.69
C LEU A 353 -21.42 -34.45 -32.19
N LEU A 354 -21.41 -33.27 -32.81
CA LEU A 354 -21.60 -33.14 -34.26
C LEU A 354 -20.53 -33.92 -35.04
N GLY A 355 -19.26 -33.84 -34.65
CA GLY A 355 -18.18 -34.61 -35.29
C GLY A 355 -18.32 -36.14 -35.19
N LYS A 356 -19.18 -36.66 -34.30
CA LYS A 356 -19.49 -38.10 -34.24
C LYS A 356 -20.65 -38.52 -35.13
N VAL A 357 -21.45 -37.58 -35.60
CA VAL A 357 -22.69 -37.84 -36.37
C VAL A 357 -22.52 -37.48 -37.84
N VAL A 358 -21.64 -36.51 -38.15
CA VAL A 358 -21.28 -36.13 -39.51
C VAL A 358 -19.77 -36.30 -39.70
N SER A 359 -19.32 -36.58 -40.92
CA SER A 359 -17.89 -36.67 -41.21
C SER A 359 -17.19 -35.34 -40.85
N ASN A 360 -15.93 -35.40 -40.39
CA ASN A 360 -15.17 -34.21 -40.00
C ASN A 360 -15.15 -33.14 -41.10
N GLN A 361 -15.11 -33.56 -42.36
CA GLN A 361 -15.11 -32.66 -43.52
C GLN A 361 -16.46 -31.92 -43.69
N ILE A 362 -17.58 -32.60 -43.44
CA ILE A 362 -18.92 -31.96 -43.45
C ILE A 362 -19.07 -31.05 -42.23
N ALA A 363 -18.62 -31.49 -41.04
CA ALA A 363 -18.66 -30.68 -39.82
C ALA A 363 -17.88 -29.36 -39.96
N GLU A 364 -16.68 -29.39 -40.54
CA GLU A 364 -15.88 -28.19 -40.80
C GLU A 364 -16.56 -27.22 -41.76
N GLU A 365 -17.17 -27.71 -42.84
CA GLU A 365 -17.91 -26.87 -43.79
C GLU A 365 -19.15 -26.24 -43.16
N LEU A 366 -19.87 -26.97 -42.30
CA LEU A 366 -20.99 -26.45 -41.51
C LEU A 366 -20.55 -25.35 -40.52
N LEU A 367 -19.40 -25.53 -39.86
CA LEU A 367 -18.85 -24.56 -38.90
C LEU A 367 -18.28 -23.30 -39.57
N ARG A 368 -17.85 -23.37 -40.83
CA ARG A 368 -17.35 -22.22 -41.61
C ARG A 368 -18.43 -21.26 -42.11
N GLY A 369 -19.72 -21.53 -41.81
CA GLY A 369 -20.81 -20.60 -42.08
C GLY A 369 -21.32 -20.60 -43.51
N LYS A 370 -21.05 -21.64 -44.31
CA LYS A 370 -21.83 -21.88 -45.53
C LYS A 370 -23.25 -22.24 -45.11
N THR A 371 -24.21 -21.38 -45.41
CA THR A 371 -25.62 -21.62 -45.14
C THR A 371 -26.03 -22.97 -45.72
N VAL A 372 -26.55 -23.86 -44.87
CA VAL A 372 -27.03 -25.19 -45.28
C VAL A 372 -28.34 -25.01 -46.03
N GLN A 373 -28.25 -24.65 -47.31
CA GLN A 373 -29.41 -24.48 -48.17
C GLN A 373 -29.61 -25.73 -49.04
N LEU A 374 -30.87 -26.01 -49.37
CA LEU A 374 -31.25 -26.99 -50.39
C LEU A 374 -30.65 -26.57 -51.73
N GLY A 375 -30.02 -27.51 -52.42
CA GLY A 375 -29.34 -27.27 -53.68
C GLY A 375 -28.13 -28.17 -53.82
N GLY A 376 -27.67 -28.34 -55.06
CA GLY A 376 -26.48 -29.10 -55.37
C GLY A 376 -25.77 -28.52 -56.56
N GLU A 377 -24.48 -28.80 -56.65
CA GLU A 377 -23.62 -28.46 -57.77
C GLU A 377 -23.30 -29.72 -58.56
N ILE A 378 -23.18 -29.60 -59.88
CA ILE A 378 -22.69 -30.69 -60.71
C ILE A 378 -21.19 -30.79 -60.47
N ARG A 379 -20.74 -31.96 -60.01
CA ARG A 379 -19.33 -32.27 -59.81
C ARG A 379 -18.99 -33.65 -60.35
N THR A 380 -17.78 -33.76 -60.90
CA THR A 380 -17.16 -35.06 -61.17
C THR A 380 -16.60 -35.61 -59.86
N VAL A 381 -17.07 -36.78 -59.47
CA VAL A 381 -16.61 -37.47 -58.25
C VAL A 381 -16.33 -38.93 -58.57
N THR A 382 -15.61 -39.60 -57.67
CA THR A 382 -15.55 -41.06 -57.67
C THR A 382 -16.35 -41.61 -56.52
N VAL A 383 -17.29 -42.50 -56.83
CA VAL A 383 -18.13 -43.18 -55.84
C VAL A 383 -17.61 -44.59 -55.66
N LEU A 384 -17.43 -44.99 -54.40
CA LEU A 384 -17.04 -46.34 -53.98
C LEU A 384 -18.19 -46.93 -53.17
N PHE A 385 -18.64 -48.11 -53.57
CA PHE A 385 -19.58 -48.93 -52.81
C PHE A 385 -18.88 -50.18 -52.31
N THR A 386 -19.15 -50.55 -51.06
CA THR A 386 -18.80 -51.86 -50.52
C THR A 386 -20.02 -52.60 -50.01
N ASP A 387 -19.97 -53.93 -50.00
CA ASP A 387 -20.97 -54.82 -49.39
C ASP A 387 -20.27 -56.06 -48.82
N LEU A 388 -20.72 -56.58 -47.67
CA LEU A 388 -20.17 -57.83 -47.14
C LEU A 388 -20.84 -59.02 -47.81
N ARG A 389 -20.02 -59.97 -48.25
CA ARG A 389 -20.51 -61.23 -48.84
C ARG A 389 -21.10 -62.11 -47.76
N SER A 390 -22.31 -62.60 -48.00
CA SER A 390 -23.00 -63.55 -47.11
C SER A 390 -23.17 -63.06 -45.66
N PHE A 391 -23.20 -61.73 -45.45
CA PHE A 391 -23.37 -61.14 -44.13
C PHE A 391 -24.69 -61.58 -43.49
N THR A 392 -25.79 -61.50 -44.22
CA THR A 392 -27.12 -61.91 -43.74
C THR A 392 -27.13 -63.34 -43.20
N THR A 393 -26.47 -64.27 -43.89
CA THR A 393 -26.34 -65.69 -43.49
C THR A 393 -25.45 -65.86 -42.26
N THR A 394 -24.45 -65.00 -42.11
CA THR A 394 -23.54 -64.99 -40.98
C THR A 394 -24.23 -64.46 -39.72
N CYS A 395 -25.09 -63.47 -39.85
CA CYS A 395 -25.82 -62.85 -38.75
C CYS A 395 -26.98 -63.69 -38.21
N GLU A 396 -27.61 -64.54 -39.02
CA GLU A 396 -28.70 -65.45 -38.58
C GLU A 396 -28.29 -66.37 -37.42
N LYS A 397 -27.00 -66.56 -37.21
CA LYS A 397 -26.44 -67.46 -36.18
C LYS A 397 -25.89 -66.74 -34.95
N MET A 398 -25.96 -65.40 -34.91
CA MET A 398 -25.37 -64.56 -33.86
C MET A 398 -26.48 -63.90 -33.01
N GLN A 399 -26.18 -63.58 -31.75
CA GLN A 399 -27.07 -62.75 -30.95
C GLN A 399 -27.07 -61.29 -31.47
N PRO A 400 -28.18 -60.54 -31.37
CA PRO A 400 -28.27 -59.17 -31.89
C PRO A 400 -27.15 -58.23 -31.42
N GLU A 401 -26.73 -58.33 -30.15
CA GLU A 401 -25.65 -57.53 -29.58
C GLU A 401 -24.29 -57.90 -30.20
N GLU A 402 -24.07 -59.18 -30.51
CA GLU A 402 -22.85 -59.67 -31.16
C GLU A 402 -22.79 -59.22 -32.63
N VAL A 403 -23.92 -59.25 -33.34
CA VAL A 403 -24.04 -58.72 -34.70
C VAL A 403 -23.67 -57.24 -34.73
N LEU A 404 -24.19 -56.45 -33.79
CA LEU A 404 -23.92 -55.01 -33.73
C LEU A 404 -22.44 -54.72 -33.44
N HIS A 405 -21.84 -55.41 -32.46
CA HIS A 405 -20.42 -55.25 -32.15
C HIS A 405 -19.52 -55.65 -33.33
N PHE A 406 -19.85 -56.76 -33.99
CA PHE A 406 -19.13 -57.24 -35.17
C PHE A 406 -19.21 -56.25 -36.33
N LEU A 407 -20.43 -55.79 -36.64
CA LEU A 407 -20.68 -54.83 -37.71
C LEU A 407 -19.95 -53.50 -37.45
N ASN A 408 -20.06 -52.94 -36.24
CA ASN A 408 -19.37 -51.70 -35.88
C ASN A 408 -17.85 -51.82 -36.02
N ARG A 409 -17.26 -52.98 -35.69
CA ARG A 409 -15.82 -53.22 -35.84
C ARG A 409 -15.39 -53.25 -37.30
N TYR A 410 -16.17 -53.88 -38.17
CA TYR A 410 -15.94 -53.87 -39.62
C TYR A 410 -16.09 -52.45 -40.20
N LEU A 411 -17.21 -51.78 -39.89
CA LEU A 411 -17.49 -50.43 -40.36
C LEU A 411 -16.42 -49.43 -39.90
N ASP A 412 -15.97 -49.50 -38.64
CA ASP A 412 -14.87 -48.66 -38.12
C ASP A 412 -13.55 -48.91 -38.84
N CYS A 413 -13.22 -50.18 -39.10
CA CYS A 413 -12.01 -50.55 -39.83
C CYS A 413 -12.01 -49.99 -41.26
N MET A 414 -13.11 -50.17 -41.99
CA MET A 414 -13.25 -49.67 -43.36
C MET A 414 -13.37 -48.14 -43.41
N ALA A 415 -14.06 -47.53 -42.45
CA ALA A 415 -14.22 -46.08 -42.36
C ALA A 415 -12.87 -45.38 -42.21
N LYS A 416 -11.98 -45.91 -41.37
CA LYS A 416 -10.60 -45.40 -41.23
C LYS A 416 -9.83 -45.43 -42.54
N VAL A 417 -10.02 -46.45 -43.38
CA VAL A 417 -9.39 -46.53 -44.70
C VAL A 417 -9.95 -45.45 -45.63
N VAL A 418 -11.28 -45.28 -45.68
CA VAL A 418 -11.91 -44.21 -46.46
C VAL A 418 -11.36 -42.84 -46.07
N GLU A 419 -11.34 -42.53 -44.78
CA GLU A 419 -10.86 -41.26 -44.25
C GLU A 419 -9.37 -41.04 -44.54
N LYS A 420 -8.53 -42.07 -44.39
CA LYS A 420 -7.09 -42.02 -44.69
C LYS A 420 -6.82 -41.63 -46.14
N HIS A 421 -7.66 -42.09 -47.07
CA HIS A 421 -7.55 -41.75 -48.49
C HIS A 421 -8.24 -40.43 -48.85
N GLY A 422 -8.84 -39.72 -47.89
CA GLY A 422 -9.52 -38.44 -48.09
C GLY A 422 -10.96 -38.58 -48.59
N GLY A 423 -11.51 -39.80 -48.62
CA GLY A 423 -12.90 -40.03 -48.96
C GLY A 423 -13.85 -39.59 -47.84
N VAL A 424 -15.10 -39.33 -48.22
CA VAL A 424 -16.19 -39.00 -47.31
C VAL A 424 -17.21 -40.12 -47.36
N ILE A 425 -17.50 -40.73 -46.21
CA ILE A 425 -18.60 -41.68 -46.09
C ILE A 425 -19.91 -40.90 -46.18
N ASP A 426 -20.69 -41.21 -47.21
CA ASP A 426 -22.00 -40.62 -47.44
C ASP A 426 -23.04 -41.23 -46.51
N LYS A 427 -23.10 -42.58 -46.49
CA LYS A 427 -23.91 -43.34 -45.56
C LYS A 427 -23.48 -44.80 -45.45
N PHE A 428 -23.87 -45.40 -44.34
CA PHE A 428 -23.90 -46.85 -44.16
C PHE A 428 -25.30 -47.38 -44.55
N ILE A 429 -25.35 -48.47 -45.30
CA ILE A 429 -26.59 -49.11 -45.76
C ILE A 429 -26.55 -50.57 -45.29
N GLY A 430 -26.91 -50.82 -44.03
CA GLY A 430 -26.66 -52.13 -43.40
C GLY A 430 -25.17 -52.38 -43.23
N ASP A 431 -24.65 -53.40 -43.91
CA ASP A 431 -23.23 -53.78 -44.02
C ASP A 431 -22.50 -53.13 -45.20
N ALA A 432 -23.23 -52.38 -46.03
CA ALA A 432 -22.66 -51.67 -47.16
C ALA A 432 -22.16 -50.27 -46.79
N ILE A 433 -21.07 -49.83 -47.42
CA ILE A 433 -20.50 -48.49 -47.25
C ILE A 433 -20.57 -47.76 -48.59
N MET A 434 -21.16 -46.56 -48.59
CA MET A 434 -21.07 -45.64 -49.72
C MET A 434 -20.10 -44.52 -49.36
N ALA A 435 -19.02 -44.40 -50.12
CA ALA A 435 -18.01 -43.35 -49.97
C ALA A 435 -17.86 -42.53 -51.25
N ILE A 436 -17.58 -41.23 -51.08
CA ILE A 436 -17.43 -40.25 -52.15
C ILE A 436 -16.04 -39.64 -52.07
N PHE A 437 -15.36 -39.54 -53.20
CA PHE A 437 -14.08 -38.86 -53.35
C PHE A 437 -14.28 -37.66 -54.29
N GLY A 438 -13.90 -36.46 -53.83
CA GLY A 438 -14.05 -35.20 -54.59
C GLY A 438 -15.26 -34.34 -54.20
N ALA A 439 -16.05 -34.74 -53.21
CA ALA A 439 -17.11 -33.93 -52.61
C ALA A 439 -17.24 -34.22 -51.10
N PRO A 440 -17.56 -33.21 -50.24
CA PRO A 440 -17.78 -31.79 -50.55
C PRO A 440 -16.49 -31.03 -50.84
N VAL A 441 -15.33 -31.59 -50.50
CA VAL A 441 -14.01 -31.02 -50.78
C VAL A 441 -13.49 -31.60 -52.09
N SER A 442 -13.09 -30.73 -53.03
CA SER A 442 -12.54 -31.16 -54.32
C SER A 442 -11.17 -31.83 -54.13
N LEU A 443 -10.99 -32.98 -54.76
CA LEU A 443 -9.73 -33.74 -54.76
C LEU A 443 -9.34 -34.00 -56.22
N PRO A 444 -8.27 -33.39 -56.76
CA PRO A 444 -7.87 -33.58 -58.16
C PRO A 444 -7.53 -35.04 -58.52
N ASP A 445 -7.10 -35.83 -57.54
CA ASP A 445 -6.71 -37.23 -57.63
C ASP A 445 -7.79 -38.19 -57.08
N HIS A 446 -9.06 -37.75 -57.06
CA HIS A 446 -10.18 -38.49 -56.45
C HIS A 446 -10.31 -39.95 -56.93
N ALA A 447 -10.15 -40.20 -58.23
CA ALA A 447 -10.28 -41.54 -58.81
C ALA A 447 -9.14 -42.48 -58.37
N ARG A 448 -7.91 -41.98 -58.33
CA ARG A 448 -6.75 -42.74 -57.87
C ARG A 448 -6.87 -43.09 -56.39
N ARG A 449 -7.24 -42.11 -55.56
CA ARG A 449 -7.48 -42.32 -54.11
C ARG A 449 -8.55 -43.37 -53.85
N ALA A 450 -9.64 -43.35 -54.62
CA ALA A 450 -10.70 -44.35 -54.48
C ALA A 450 -10.21 -45.77 -54.80
N VAL A 451 -9.40 -45.94 -55.86
CA VAL A 451 -8.82 -47.25 -56.20
C VAL A 451 -7.82 -47.71 -55.15
N GLU A 452 -6.94 -46.82 -54.67
CA GLU A 452 -5.98 -47.14 -53.60
C GLU A 452 -6.70 -47.47 -52.28
N CYS A 453 -7.81 -46.77 -51.97
CA CYS A 453 -8.70 -47.09 -50.87
C CYS A 453 -9.29 -48.50 -51.01
N GLY A 454 -9.85 -48.84 -52.17
CA GLY A 454 -10.39 -50.18 -52.43
C GLY A 454 -9.35 -51.29 -52.28
N ARG A 455 -8.09 -51.03 -52.69
CA ARG A 455 -6.96 -51.94 -52.48
C ARG A 455 -6.63 -52.10 -50.98
N GLU A 456 -6.52 -51.00 -50.26
CA GLU A 456 -6.18 -51.01 -48.84
C GLU A 456 -7.28 -51.62 -47.98
N MET A 457 -8.55 -51.41 -48.32
CA MET A 457 -9.68 -52.07 -47.65
C MET A 457 -9.55 -53.59 -47.68
N HIS A 458 -9.11 -54.17 -48.81
CA HIS A 458 -8.87 -55.62 -48.89
C HIS A 458 -7.69 -56.06 -48.03
N SER A 459 -6.61 -55.27 -47.97
CA SER A 459 -5.47 -55.54 -47.09
C SER A 459 -5.86 -55.49 -45.61
N GLU A 460 -6.60 -54.47 -45.19
CA GLU A 460 -7.10 -54.34 -43.81
C GLU A 460 -8.13 -55.41 -43.47
N LEU A 461 -8.97 -55.82 -44.44
CA LEU A 461 -9.91 -56.93 -44.24
C LEU A 461 -9.18 -58.26 -43.99
N LYS A 462 -8.04 -58.52 -44.64
CA LYS A 462 -7.21 -59.69 -44.34
C LYS A 462 -6.71 -59.68 -42.90
N LEU A 463 -6.21 -58.54 -42.42
CA LEU A 463 -5.77 -58.37 -41.03
C LEU A 463 -6.94 -58.50 -40.03
N LEU A 464 -8.11 -57.99 -40.38
CA LEU A 464 -9.31 -58.16 -39.57
C LEU A 464 -9.73 -59.63 -39.50
N ASN A 465 -9.71 -60.35 -40.62
CA ASN A 465 -9.99 -61.78 -40.67
C ASN A 465 -9.01 -62.62 -39.87
N GLU A 466 -7.72 -62.27 -39.84
CA GLU A 466 -6.74 -62.94 -38.97
C GLU A 466 -7.13 -62.84 -37.49
N LYS A 467 -7.59 -61.66 -37.05
CA LYS A 467 -8.08 -61.44 -35.69
C LYS A 467 -9.39 -62.19 -35.43
N LEU A 468 -10.33 -62.14 -36.37
CA LEU A 468 -11.59 -62.89 -36.27
C LEU A 468 -11.33 -64.40 -36.15
N ARG A 469 -10.38 -64.93 -36.92
CA ARG A 469 -9.96 -66.33 -36.85
C ARG A 469 -9.38 -66.69 -35.47
N GLN A 470 -8.55 -65.83 -34.89
CA GLN A 470 -8.02 -66.00 -33.53
C GLN A 470 -9.13 -65.98 -32.45
N GLU A 471 -10.20 -65.24 -32.70
CA GLU A 471 -11.38 -65.14 -31.83
C GLU A 471 -12.42 -66.25 -32.08
N GLY A 472 -12.13 -67.21 -32.97
CA GLY A 472 -13.05 -68.29 -33.33
C GLY A 472 -14.28 -67.84 -34.12
N ARG A 473 -14.20 -66.66 -34.77
CA ARG A 473 -15.27 -66.07 -35.59
C ARG A 473 -15.06 -66.42 -37.08
N PRO A 474 -16.15 -66.47 -37.88
CA PRO A 474 -16.05 -66.72 -39.32
C PRO A 474 -15.34 -65.57 -40.03
N GLU A 475 -14.64 -65.90 -41.11
CA GLU A 475 -14.04 -64.91 -42.01
C GLU A 475 -15.11 -64.24 -42.87
N ILE A 476 -14.85 -62.99 -43.20
CA ILE A 476 -15.71 -62.17 -44.06
C ILE A 476 -15.00 -61.82 -45.36
N ALA A 477 -15.79 -61.68 -46.41
CA ALA A 477 -15.34 -61.19 -47.70
C ALA A 477 -16.17 -59.96 -48.07
N MET A 478 -15.61 -59.09 -48.90
CA MET A 478 -16.22 -57.82 -49.28
C MET A 478 -16.20 -57.68 -50.80
N GLY A 479 -17.29 -57.16 -51.37
CA GLY A 479 -17.32 -56.61 -52.72
C GLY A 479 -17.03 -55.12 -52.67
N VAL A 480 -16.24 -54.62 -53.63
CA VAL A 480 -15.97 -53.19 -53.82
C VAL A 480 -16.18 -52.84 -55.28
N GLY A 481 -17.06 -51.87 -55.53
CA GLY A 481 -17.35 -51.30 -56.85
C GLY A 481 -17.04 -49.81 -56.89
N ILE A 482 -16.32 -49.36 -57.92
CA ILE A 482 -15.85 -47.97 -58.02
C ILE A 482 -16.17 -47.38 -59.39
N HIS A 483 -16.90 -46.28 -59.43
CA HIS A 483 -17.23 -45.57 -60.66
C HIS A 483 -16.99 -44.07 -60.54
N THR A 484 -16.52 -43.47 -61.64
CA THR A 484 -16.25 -42.04 -61.75
C THR A 484 -17.17 -41.42 -62.77
N GLY A 485 -17.78 -40.30 -62.42
CA GLY A 485 -18.71 -39.59 -63.29
C GLY A 485 -19.28 -38.35 -62.63
N GLU A 486 -20.14 -37.64 -63.37
CA GLU A 486 -20.83 -36.47 -62.86
C GLU A 486 -21.96 -36.87 -61.91
N VAL A 487 -22.10 -36.13 -60.82
CA VAL A 487 -23.20 -36.22 -59.86
C VAL A 487 -23.69 -34.83 -59.52
N VAL A 488 -24.93 -34.75 -59.04
CA VAL A 488 -25.41 -33.57 -58.31
C VAL A 488 -25.03 -33.79 -56.84
N ALA A 489 -24.06 -33.02 -56.35
CA ALA A 489 -23.57 -33.07 -54.97
C ALA A 489 -24.18 -31.91 -54.17
N GLY A 490 -24.88 -32.19 -53.08
CA GLY A 490 -25.59 -31.14 -52.36
C GLY A 490 -26.35 -31.59 -51.12
N ASN A 491 -26.93 -30.62 -50.42
CA ASN A 491 -27.79 -30.89 -49.27
C ASN A 491 -29.19 -31.29 -49.77
N MET A 492 -29.61 -32.51 -49.44
CA MET A 492 -30.90 -33.06 -49.84
C MET A 492 -31.67 -33.59 -48.64
N GLY A 493 -32.99 -33.48 -48.68
CA GLY A 493 -33.87 -33.92 -47.61
C GLY A 493 -35.01 -32.94 -47.35
N ALA A 494 -35.52 -32.94 -46.12
CA ALA A 494 -36.51 -31.98 -45.66
C ALA A 494 -35.82 -30.76 -45.03
N GLU A 495 -36.52 -29.62 -44.94
CA GLU A 495 -35.99 -28.35 -44.39
C GLU A 495 -35.29 -28.53 -43.02
N ASN A 496 -35.83 -29.37 -42.15
CA ASN A 496 -35.28 -29.65 -40.81
C ASN A 496 -34.44 -30.94 -40.74
N ARG A 497 -34.16 -31.59 -41.88
CA ARG A 497 -33.37 -32.83 -41.97
C ARG A 497 -32.68 -32.92 -43.33
N LEU A 498 -31.56 -32.20 -43.44
CA LEU A 498 -30.71 -32.17 -44.63
C LEU A 498 -29.53 -33.11 -44.44
N ASN A 499 -29.26 -33.92 -45.46
CA ASN A 499 -28.06 -34.73 -45.58
C ASN A 499 -27.28 -34.26 -46.81
N TYR A 500 -26.00 -33.95 -46.65
CA TYR A 500 -25.12 -33.79 -47.81
C TYR A 500 -24.95 -35.15 -48.48
N THR A 501 -25.31 -35.25 -49.76
CA THR A 501 -25.22 -36.50 -50.50
C THR A 501 -25.03 -36.23 -51.98
N VAL A 502 -24.76 -37.29 -52.75
CA VAL A 502 -24.66 -37.24 -54.21
C VAL A 502 -25.77 -38.05 -54.85
N ILE A 503 -26.35 -37.52 -55.92
CA ILE A 503 -27.35 -38.23 -56.74
C ILE A 503 -26.94 -38.18 -58.21
N GLY A 504 -27.15 -39.28 -58.90
CA GLY A 504 -26.91 -39.40 -60.33
C GLY A 504 -26.78 -40.85 -60.75
N ASP A 505 -26.73 -41.07 -62.07
CA ASP A 505 -26.48 -42.40 -62.61
C ASP A 505 -25.14 -42.98 -62.14
N THR A 506 -24.15 -42.10 -61.90
CA THR A 506 -22.83 -42.47 -61.36
C THR A 506 -22.91 -43.30 -60.07
N VAL A 507 -23.81 -42.92 -59.15
CA VAL A 507 -24.03 -43.63 -57.87
C VAL A 507 -24.59 -45.03 -58.13
N ASN A 508 -25.58 -45.13 -59.02
CA ASN A 508 -26.21 -46.40 -59.37
C ASN A 508 -25.23 -47.35 -60.08
N VAL A 509 -24.37 -46.83 -60.96
CA VAL A 509 -23.34 -47.62 -61.63
C VAL A 509 -22.33 -48.17 -60.62
N ALA A 510 -21.84 -47.35 -59.68
CA ALA A 510 -20.91 -47.81 -58.65
C ALA A 510 -21.50 -48.96 -57.82
N ALA A 511 -22.75 -48.82 -57.37
CA ALA A 511 -23.46 -49.87 -56.63
C ALA A 511 -23.64 -51.16 -57.46
N ARG A 512 -23.94 -51.05 -58.75
CA ARG A 512 -24.06 -52.23 -59.64
C ARG A 512 -22.71 -52.91 -59.88
N LEU A 513 -21.63 -52.14 -60.03
CA LEU A 513 -20.28 -52.70 -60.15
C LEU A 513 -19.88 -53.47 -58.90
N GLU A 514 -20.24 -52.99 -57.71
CA GLU A 514 -20.05 -53.74 -56.46
C GLU A 514 -20.78 -55.08 -56.56
N SER A 515 -22.06 -55.06 -56.92
CA SER A 515 -22.89 -56.28 -56.95
C SER A 515 -22.37 -57.32 -57.96
N GLU A 516 -21.81 -56.88 -59.09
CA GLU A 516 -21.18 -57.77 -60.08
C GLU A 516 -19.86 -58.40 -59.60
N THR A 517 -19.25 -57.91 -58.50
CA THR A 517 -18.06 -58.55 -57.91
C THR A 517 -18.33 -60.02 -57.53
N LYS A 518 -19.60 -60.35 -57.23
CA LYS A 518 -20.07 -61.71 -56.89
C LYS A 518 -20.01 -62.63 -58.11
N SER A 519 -20.54 -62.17 -59.24
CA SER A 519 -20.56 -62.91 -60.53
C SER A 519 -19.16 -63.07 -61.12
N VAL A 520 -18.35 -62.00 -61.06
CA VAL A 520 -17.00 -61.96 -61.64
C VAL A 520 -15.98 -62.70 -60.75
N GLY A 521 -16.24 -62.80 -59.45
CA GLY A 521 -15.34 -63.43 -58.49
C GLY A 521 -14.09 -62.60 -58.16
N ARG A 522 -13.99 -61.35 -58.65
CA ARG A 522 -12.87 -60.42 -58.38
C ARG A 522 -13.35 -59.12 -57.76
N SER A 523 -12.49 -58.50 -56.97
CA SER A 523 -12.72 -57.20 -56.32
C SER A 523 -11.38 -56.53 -55.97
N PRO A 524 -11.26 -55.19 -56.03
CA PRO A 524 -12.25 -54.20 -56.46
C PRO A 524 -12.54 -54.26 -57.97
N LEU A 525 -13.78 -53.94 -58.37
CA LEU A 525 -14.16 -53.70 -59.76
C LEU A 525 -14.31 -52.20 -60.00
N PHE A 526 -13.82 -51.72 -61.14
CA PHE A 526 -13.98 -50.33 -61.52
C PHE A 526 -14.21 -50.13 -63.00
N SER A 527 -15.00 -49.11 -63.31
CA SER A 527 -15.33 -48.73 -64.68
C SER A 527 -14.11 -48.17 -65.43
N GLN A 528 -14.19 -48.20 -66.76
CA GLN A 528 -13.26 -47.50 -67.64
C GLN A 528 -13.08 -46.00 -67.30
N ALA A 529 -14.16 -45.30 -66.94
CA ALA A 529 -14.09 -43.89 -66.54
C ALA A 529 -13.22 -43.67 -65.30
N THR A 530 -13.27 -44.58 -64.33
CA THR A 530 -12.37 -44.55 -63.16
C THR A 530 -10.93 -44.82 -63.55
N LEU A 531 -10.70 -45.78 -64.47
CA LEU A 531 -9.36 -46.11 -64.94
C LEU A 531 -8.69 -44.90 -65.62
N GLU A 532 -9.43 -44.23 -66.50
CA GLU A 532 -8.97 -43.03 -67.22
C GLU A 532 -8.70 -41.87 -66.25
N ALA A 533 -9.63 -41.60 -65.33
CA ALA A 533 -9.47 -40.52 -64.35
C ALA A 533 -8.36 -40.79 -63.32
N ALA A 534 -8.06 -42.06 -63.02
CA ALA A 534 -7.00 -42.43 -62.08
C ALA A 534 -5.60 -42.44 -62.71
N CYS A 535 -5.51 -42.39 -64.05
CA CYS A 535 -4.25 -42.49 -64.80
C CYS A 535 -3.40 -43.73 -64.40
N LEU A 536 -4.05 -44.88 -64.16
CA LEU A 536 -3.35 -46.10 -63.75
C LEU A 536 -2.61 -46.72 -64.94
N ASN A 537 -1.43 -47.29 -64.68
CA ASN A 537 -0.66 -48.00 -65.69
C ASN A 537 -1.34 -49.31 -66.07
N THR A 538 -1.27 -49.72 -67.34
CA THR A 538 -1.78 -51.02 -67.82
C THR A 538 -1.17 -52.22 -67.10
N ASP A 539 -0.02 -52.04 -66.46
CA ASP A 539 0.67 -53.07 -65.69
C ASP A 539 0.03 -53.33 -64.32
N GLU A 540 -0.81 -52.43 -63.81
CA GLU A 540 -1.47 -52.53 -62.50
C GLU A 540 -2.90 -53.12 -62.58
N VAL A 541 -3.43 -53.28 -63.80
CA VAL A 541 -4.85 -53.58 -64.06
C VAL A 541 -5.07 -54.78 -64.98
N ALA A 542 -6.08 -55.57 -64.66
CA ALA A 542 -6.59 -56.67 -65.49
C ALA A 542 -7.97 -56.31 -66.04
N LEU A 543 -8.14 -56.46 -67.35
CA LEU A 543 -9.43 -56.24 -68.02
C LEU A 543 -10.37 -57.41 -67.75
N ILE A 544 -11.58 -57.13 -67.24
CA ILE A 544 -12.64 -58.14 -67.07
C ILE A 544 -13.47 -58.27 -68.35
N GLY A 545 -13.75 -57.13 -69.00
CA GLY A 545 -14.55 -57.05 -70.22
C GLY A 545 -15.86 -56.27 -70.04
N PRO A 546 -16.72 -56.24 -71.07
CA PRO A 546 -17.99 -55.54 -71.04
C PRO A 546 -19.00 -56.25 -70.12
N LEU A 547 -19.49 -55.56 -69.09
CA LEU A 547 -20.58 -56.02 -68.22
C LEU A 547 -21.88 -55.28 -68.54
N HIS A 548 -22.96 -56.03 -68.73
CA HIS A 548 -24.31 -55.47 -68.88
C HIS A 548 -24.91 -55.25 -67.49
N VAL A 549 -24.94 -53.99 -67.06
CA VAL A 549 -25.59 -53.62 -65.80
C VAL A 549 -27.07 -53.31 -66.04
N LYS A 550 -27.95 -53.84 -65.19
CA LYS A 550 -29.40 -53.66 -65.30
C LYS A 550 -29.76 -52.17 -65.34
N GLY A 551 -30.44 -51.72 -66.39
CA GLY A 551 -30.88 -50.32 -66.55
C GLY A 551 -29.99 -49.43 -67.42
N ARG A 552 -28.96 -49.98 -68.09
CA ARG A 552 -28.29 -49.33 -69.22
C ARG A 552 -28.32 -50.23 -70.46
N GLU A 553 -28.53 -49.63 -71.63
CA GLU A 553 -28.49 -50.34 -72.91
C GLU A 553 -27.06 -50.65 -73.38
N GLN A 554 -26.09 -49.81 -73.03
CA GLN A 554 -24.69 -49.99 -73.38
C GLN A 554 -23.92 -50.71 -72.26
N PRO A 555 -23.12 -51.75 -72.58
CA PRO A 555 -22.29 -52.41 -71.59
C PRO A 555 -21.20 -51.48 -71.08
N ILE A 556 -20.86 -51.62 -69.80
CA ILE A 556 -19.77 -50.87 -69.16
C ILE A 556 -18.50 -51.72 -69.24
N LEU A 557 -17.41 -51.16 -69.75
CA LEU A 557 -16.12 -51.82 -69.71
C LEU A 557 -15.56 -51.76 -68.29
N VAL A 558 -15.24 -52.93 -67.73
CA VAL A 558 -14.82 -53.08 -66.33
C VAL A 558 -13.41 -53.67 -66.24
N SER A 559 -12.64 -53.12 -65.31
CA SER A 559 -11.30 -53.58 -64.95
C SER A 559 -11.22 -53.88 -63.46
N THR A 560 -10.17 -54.59 -63.06
CA THR A 560 -9.82 -54.90 -61.68
C THR A 560 -8.32 -54.77 -61.48
N LEU A 561 -7.84 -54.76 -60.23
CA LEU A 561 -6.39 -54.79 -59.95
C LEU A 561 -5.81 -56.16 -60.32
N LYS A 562 -4.57 -56.18 -60.85
CA LYS A 562 -3.81 -57.44 -60.99
C LYS A 562 -3.38 -57.95 -59.61
N GLU A 563 -3.40 -59.28 -59.46
CA GLU A 563 -2.97 -59.99 -58.24
C GLU A 563 -1.45 -59.91 -58.01
#